data_AF-A0A9D9IP07-F1
#
_entry.id   AF-A0A9D9IP07-F1
#
_cell.length_a   1.000
_cell.length_b   1.000
_cell.length_c   1.000
_cell.angle_alpha   90.00
_cell.angle_beta   90.00
_cell.angle_gamma   90.00
#
_symmetry.space_group_name_H-M   'P 1'
#
loop_
_entity.id
_entity.type
_entity.pdbx_description
1 polymer ?
#
loop_
_entity_poly.entity_id
_entity_poly.type
_entity_poly.pdbx_seq_one_letter_code
_entity_poly.pdbx_strand_id
1 'polypeptide(L)'
;MDYNTIERSRKNIASLLDGRRVKDAIDGLRALAREAANGPIIDAIDVVEQSYRYMLQYAADGVSDPERDRIYNDIVVKIKEIADVVVNELVAKTSPKLYYSTLRVERVRPETLESLVKRYSDALDAERVYAELPDGERDIERLASLREAKENVASAIFKKVWTTYPVMQPGVDSLRAITSNQALPDVLRQQVISAVMMNLLEHYSEPLLLVLIDLYLADRNDLGLKSLCCALIVMYEYRGIISRSRELQLRMSGLVDDSRACADIMLIFLQFIRARTTERITKKVQTELVPELMKLKPELRNKLQGIDADDDPEAIAANPDWQEMLDKSGITAKMMELNKMQMEGSDVFLSSFARLKSFPFFNDVANWFVPFVMDSSVVTRVLRNSKGKLMEMVNHSGVFCDNDKYSFILSLSGLPEDRRAVMLGQFDEQSGAMAEMVKSELPDSEKVRENTVNKFVQNLYR
;
A
#
# COMPACT_ATOMS: atom_id res chain seq x y z
N MET A 1 25.03 -19.54 9.04
CA MET A 1 25.77 -18.37 8.50
C MET A 1 25.08 -17.09 8.95
N ASP A 2 25.82 -16.05 9.30
CA ASP A 2 25.24 -14.72 9.63
C ASP A 2 24.91 -13.92 8.35
N TYR A 3 24.07 -12.89 8.47
CA TYR A 3 23.62 -12.07 7.33
C TYR A 3 24.79 -11.43 6.57
N ASN A 4 25.79 -10.93 7.29
CA ASN A 4 26.94 -10.23 6.69
C ASN A 4 27.79 -11.17 5.82
N THR A 5 27.94 -12.44 6.24
CA THR A 5 28.67 -13.45 5.48
C THR A 5 27.89 -13.88 4.24
N ILE A 6 26.55 -13.97 4.32
CA ILE A 6 25.69 -14.26 3.17
C ILE A 6 25.82 -13.14 2.12
N GLU A 7 25.68 -11.87 2.52
CA GLU A 7 25.79 -10.72 1.61
C GLU A 7 27.19 -10.57 1.01
N ARG A 8 28.24 -10.85 1.80
CA ARG A 8 29.62 -10.82 1.28
C ARG A 8 29.81 -11.88 0.19
N SER A 9 29.29 -13.09 0.42
CA SER A 9 29.36 -14.16 -0.57
C SER A 9 28.58 -13.83 -1.84
N ARG A 10 27.38 -13.23 -1.70
CA ARG A 10 26.59 -12.72 -2.84
C ARG A 10 27.36 -11.69 -3.67
N LYS A 11 27.97 -10.70 -3.02
CA LYS A 11 28.80 -9.68 -3.69
C LYS A 11 30.03 -10.28 -4.37
N ASN A 12 30.66 -11.28 -3.76
CA ASN A 12 31.79 -11.99 -4.36
C ASN A 12 31.37 -12.74 -5.63
N ILE A 13 30.24 -13.45 -5.61
CA ILE A 13 29.68 -14.13 -6.80
C ILE A 13 29.42 -13.11 -7.92
N ALA A 14 28.79 -11.97 -7.60
CA ALA A 14 28.56 -10.91 -8.58
C ALA A 14 29.87 -10.37 -9.18
N SER A 15 30.88 -10.11 -8.35
CA SER A 15 32.20 -9.65 -8.81
C SER A 15 32.92 -10.68 -9.69
N LEU A 16 32.77 -11.98 -9.40
CA LEU A 16 33.34 -13.05 -10.23
C LEU A 16 32.66 -13.09 -11.61
N LEU A 17 31.34 -12.93 -11.66
CA LEU A 17 30.60 -12.86 -12.91
C LEU A 17 31.00 -11.63 -13.75
N ASP A 18 31.13 -10.46 -13.12
CA ASP A 18 31.57 -9.24 -13.80
C ASP A 18 33.01 -9.37 -14.33
N GLY A 19 33.87 -10.15 -13.64
CA GLY A 19 35.20 -10.54 -14.09
C GLY A 19 35.24 -11.70 -15.10
N ARG A 20 34.09 -12.15 -15.63
CA ARG A 20 33.92 -13.30 -16.53
C ARG A 20 34.39 -14.65 -15.96
N ARG A 21 34.55 -14.78 -14.64
CA ARG A 21 34.97 -15.99 -13.93
C ARG A 21 33.75 -16.85 -13.55
N VAL A 22 33.01 -17.31 -14.56
CA VAL A 22 31.73 -18.00 -14.39
C VAL A 22 31.86 -19.29 -13.57
N LYS A 23 32.91 -20.08 -13.81
CA LYS A 23 33.12 -21.33 -13.08
C LYS A 23 33.33 -21.11 -11.58
N ASP A 24 34.16 -20.14 -11.22
CA ASP A 24 34.39 -19.78 -9.81
C ASP A 24 33.11 -19.25 -9.15
N ALA A 25 32.30 -18.50 -9.89
CA ALA A 25 31.00 -18.03 -9.42
C ALA A 25 30.03 -19.19 -9.13
N ILE A 26 29.98 -20.20 -10.02
CA ILE A 26 29.19 -21.43 -9.84
C ILE A 26 29.66 -22.21 -8.60
N ASP A 27 30.97 -22.35 -8.40
CA ASP A 27 31.52 -23.09 -7.25
C ASP A 27 31.21 -22.37 -5.93
N GLY A 28 31.33 -21.04 -5.89
CA GLY A 28 30.91 -20.23 -4.74
C GLY A 28 29.41 -20.33 -4.47
N LEU A 29 28.58 -20.30 -5.53
CA LEU A 29 27.13 -20.45 -5.42
C LEU A 29 26.74 -21.83 -4.89
N ARG A 30 27.40 -22.90 -5.35
CA ARG A 30 27.18 -24.27 -4.87
C ARG A 30 27.54 -24.42 -3.39
N ALA A 31 28.59 -23.75 -2.92
CA ALA A 31 28.94 -23.73 -1.50
C ALA A 31 27.80 -23.12 -0.65
N LEU A 32 27.26 -21.97 -1.08
CA LEU A 32 26.10 -21.35 -0.40
C LEU A 32 24.85 -22.22 -0.46
N ALA A 33 24.55 -22.83 -1.61
CA ALA A 33 23.37 -23.68 -1.79
C ALA A 33 23.39 -24.92 -0.88
N ARG A 34 24.58 -25.49 -0.63
CA ARG A 34 24.74 -26.59 0.34
C ARG A 34 24.37 -26.18 1.76
N GLU A 35 24.69 -24.95 2.17
CA GLU A 35 24.26 -24.42 3.47
C GLU A 35 22.76 -24.11 3.53
N ALA A 36 22.16 -23.75 2.39
CA ALA A 36 20.72 -23.59 2.30
C ALA A 36 19.99 -24.93 2.51
N ALA A 37 20.65 -26.06 2.17
CA ALA A 37 20.10 -27.42 2.24
C ALA A 37 18.82 -27.58 1.39
N ASN A 38 18.79 -26.92 0.23
CA ASN A 38 17.64 -26.92 -0.68
C ASN A 38 18.02 -27.64 -1.99
N GLY A 39 17.49 -28.86 -2.17
CA GLY A 39 17.78 -29.73 -3.32
C GLY A 39 17.47 -29.09 -4.68
N PRO A 40 16.25 -28.55 -4.90
CA PRO A 40 15.88 -27.87 -6.14
C PRO A 40 16.85 -26.76 -6.59
N ILE A 41 17.48 -26.05 -5.64
CA ILE A 41 18.50 -25.04 -5.97
C ILE A 41 19.75 -25.70 -6.54
N ILE A 42 20.20 -26.81 -5.95
CA ILE A 42 21.38 -27.54 -6.42
C ILE A 42 21.12 -28.06 -7.84
N ASP A 43 19.94 -28.61 -8.09
CA ASP A 43 19.53 -29.07 -9.43
C ASP A 43 19.56 -27.91 -10.45
N ALA A 44 19.08 -26.73 -10.07
CA ALA A 44 19.12 -25.54 -10.92
C ALA A 44 20.56 -25.08 -11.22
N ILE A 45 21.48 -25.19 -10.26
CA ILE A 45 22.91 -24.89 -10.46
C ILE A 45 23.52 -25.88 -11.46
N ASP A 46 23.19 -27.17 -11.34
CA ASP A 46 23.72 -28.22 -12.21
C ASP A 46 23.26 -28.02 -13.66
N VAL A 47 22.00 -27.64 -13.87
CA VAL A 47 21.47 -27.29 -15.21
C VAL A 47 22.25 -26.13 -15.83
N VAL A 48 22.47 -25.05 -15.08
CA VAL A 48 23.19 -23.87 -15.58
C VAL A 48 24.67 -24.15 -15.84
N GLU A 49 25.32 -24.93 -14.97
CA GLU A 49 26.70 -25.36 -15.20
C GLU A 49 26.81 -26.21 -16.47
N GLN A 50 25.85 -27.09 -16.71
CA GLN A 50 25.82 -27.91 -17.92
C GLN A 50 25.66 -27.05 -19.18
N SER A 51 24.75 -26.06 -19.18
CA SER A 51 24.60 -25.10 -20.28
C SER A 51 25.90 -24.34 -20.56
N TYR A 52 26.59 -23.87 -19.50
CA TYR A 52 27.87 -23.20 -19.64
C TYR A 52 28.96 -24.12 -20.21
N ARG A 53 28.99 -25.39 -19.77
CA ARG A 53 29.94 -26.38 -20.27
C ARG A 53 29.74 -26.67 -21.77
N TYR A 54 28.49 -26.80 -22.22
CA TYR A 54 28.19 -26.96 -23.64
C TYR A 54 28.64 -25.75 -24.47
N MET A 55 28.37 -24.53 -24.00
CA MET A 55 28.82 -23.30 -24.68
C MET A 55 30.35 -23.26 -24.82
N LEU A 56 31.09 -23.66 -23.78
CA LEU A 56 32.56 -23.76 -23.86
C LEU A 56 33.02 -24.84 -24.84
N GLN A 57 32.34 -25.99 -24.88
CA GLN A 57 32.68 -27.07 -25.80
C GLN A 57 32.48 -26.65 -27.26
N TYR A 58 31.33 -26.06 -27.60
CA TYR A 58 31.10 -25.53 -28.95
C TYR A 58 32.12 -24.47 -29.37
N ALA A 59 32.55 -23.62 -28.43
CA ALA A 59 33.61 -22.64 -28.68
C ALA A 59 34.97 -23.30 -28.91
N ALA A 60 35.30 -24.36 -28.17
CA ALA A 60 36.53 -25.14 -28.33
C ALA A 60 36.55 -25.93 -29.65
N ASP A 61 35.40 -26.41 -30.09
CA ASP A 61 35.21 -27.12 -31.37
C ASP A 61 35.27 -26.19 -32.59
N GLY A 62 35.50 -24.88 -32.38
CA GLY A 62 35.68 -23.90 -33.45
C GLY A 62 34.39 -23.45 -34.13
N VAL A 63 33.22 -23.79 -33.57
CA VAL A 63 31.92 -23.40 -34.13
C VAL A 63 31.69 -21.90 -33.91
N SER A 64 31.52 -21.16 -35.00
CA SER A 64 31.12 -19.75 -34.95
C SER A 64 29.61 -19.68 -34.70
N ASP A 65 29.23 -19.46 -33.45
CA ASP A 65 27.84 -19.26 -33.03
C ASP A 65 27.56 -17.75 -32.88
N PRO A 66 26.72 -17.15 -33.73
CA PRO A 66 26.33 -15.74 -33.64
C PRO A 66 25.60 -15.38 -32.34
N GLU A 67 24.93 -16.34 -31.68
CA GLU A 67 24.15 -16.11 -30.46
C GLU A 67 24.99 -16.33 -29.18
N ARG A 68 26.28 -16.64 -29.30
CA ARG A 68 27.15 -16.98 -28.16
C ARG A 68 27.11 -15.94 -27.04
N ASP A 69 27.19 -14.66 -27.37
CA ASP A 69 27.19 -13.58 -26.39
C ASP A 69 25.84 -13.49 -25.66
N ARG A 70 24.73 -13.76 -26.36
CA ARG A 70 23.40 -13.82 -25.77
C ARG A 70 23.29 -14.99 -24.80
N ILE A 71 23.69 -16.19 -25.23
CA ILE A 71 23.69 -17.41 -24.38
C ILE A 71 24.54 -17.17 -23.12
N TYR A 72 25.71 -16.57 -23.27
CA TYR A 72 26.56 -16.21 -22.14
C TYR A 72 25.86 -15.27 -21.16
N ASN A 73 25.23 -14.20 -21.67
CA ASN A 73 24.50 -13.26 -20.83
C ASN A 73 23.32 -13.92 -20.12
N ASP A 74 22.57 -14.81 -20.78
CA ASP A 74 21.47 -15.56 -20.18
C ASP A 74 21.97 -16.47 -19.04
N ILE A 75 23.12 -17.13 -19.21
CA ILE A 75 23.78 -17.90 -18.17
C ILE A 75 24.14 -17.00 -16.98
N VAL A 76 24.77 -15.83 -17.22
CA VAL A 76 25.14 -14.90 -16.15
C VAL A 76 23.90 -14.42 -15.38
N VAL A 77 22.83 -14.07 -16.08
CA VAL A 77 21.56 -13.67 -15.46
C VAL A 77 21.01 -14.82 -14.61
N LYS A 78 20.99 -16.05 -15.13
CA LYS A 78 20.49 -17.22 -14.40
C LYS A 78 21.29 -17.51 -13.13
N ILE A 79 22.62 -17.36 -13.17
CA ILE A 79 23.47 -17.51 -11.97
C ILE A 79 23.13 -16.44 -10.92
N LYS A 80 22.91 -15.18 -11.35
CA LYS A 80 22.50 -14.09 -10.45
C LYS A 80 21.13 -14.37 -9.81
N GLU A 81 20.16 -14.83 -10.59
CA GLU A 81 18.84 -15.23 -10.07
C GLU A 81 18.93 -16.36 -9.04
N ILE A 82 19.70 -17.42 -9.34
CA ILE A 82 19.88 -18.53 -8.40
C ILE A 82 20.58 -18.04 -7.12
N ALA A 83 21.56 -17.15 -7.25
CA ALA A 83 22.24 -16.55 -6.09
C ALA A 83 21.28 -15.76 -5.20
N ASP A 84 20.38 -14.96 -5.78
CA ASP A 84 19.37 -14.23 -5.01
C ASP A 84 18.38 -15.18 -4.31
N VAL A 85 17.97 -16.28 -4.97
CA VAL A 85 17.15 -17.33 -4.35
C VAL A 85 17.87 -18.01 -3.18
N VAL A 86 19.14 -18.39 -3.34
CA VAL A 86 19.95 -19.00 -2.26
C VAL A 86 20.08 -18.05 -1.07
N VAL A 87 20.35 -16.78 -1.34
CA VAL A 87 20.49 -15.76 -0.31
C VAL A 87 19.17 -15.59 0.43
N ASN A 88 18.06 -15.50 -0.28
CA ASN A 88 16.74 -15.44 0.33
C ASN A 88 16.48 -16.66 1.26
N GLU A 89 16.79 -17.88 0.82
CA GLU A 89 16.65 -19.09 1.64
C GLU A 89 17.50 -19.04 2.92
N LEU A 90 18.73 -18.57 2.82
CA LEU A 90 19.64 -18.48 3.98
C LEU A 90 19.19 -17.40 4.96
N VAL A 91 18.82 -16.22 4.47
CA VAL A 91 18.37 -15.10 5.30
C VAL A 91 17.03 -15.42 5.98
N ALA A 92 16.12 -16.12 5.29
CA ALA A 92 14.84 -16.53 5.83
C ALA A 92 14.94 -17.37 7.12
N LYS A 93 16.05 -18.10 7.31
CA LYS A 93 16.27 -18.95 8.50
C LYS A 93 16.42 -18.14 9.80
N THR A 94 16.96 -16.92 9.73
CA THR A 94 17.42 -16.19 10.93
C THR A 94 16.92 -14.76 11.02
N SER A 95 16.52 -14.15 9.90
CA SER A 95 16.18 -12.73 9.90
C SER A 95 14.92 -12.43 10.73
N PRO A 96 14.97 -11.40 11.60
CA PRO A 96 13.81 -10.94 12.36
C PRO A 96 12.94 -9.94 11.59
N LYS A 97 13.31 -9.55 10.36
CA LYS A 97 12.47 -8.65 9.55
C LYS A 97 11.07 -9.25 9.38
N LEU A 98 10.06 -8.38 9.38
CA LEU A 98 8.65 -8.78 9.26
C LEU A 98 8.41 -9.69 8.05
N TYR A 99 8.97 -9.35 6.89
CA TYR A 99 8.92 -10.17 5.66
C TYR A 99 9.30 -11.63 5.91
N TYR A 100 10.49 -11.88 6.47
CA TYR A 100 10.99 -13.24 6.71
C TYR A 100 10.21 -13.96 7.81
N SER A 101 9.69 -13.22 8.81
CA SER A 101 8.81 -13.81 9.82
C SER A 101 7.50 -14.32 9.22
N THR A 102 6.89 -13.54 8.33
CA THR A 102 5.67 -13.93 7.59
C THR A 102 5.96 -15.07 6.62
N LEU A 103 7.06 -15.00 5.87
CA LEU A 103 7.48 -16.06 4.94
C LEU A 103 7.61 -17.42 5.64
N ARG A 104 8.19 -17.46 6.84
CA ARG A 104 8.29 -18.70 7.62
C ARG A 104 6.92 -19.26 8.00
N VAL A 105 5.96 -18.41 8.37
CA VAL A 105 4.58 -18.83 8.67
C VAL A 105 3.90 -19.36 7.41
N GLU A 106 4.04 -18.66 6.28
CA GLU A 106 3.43 -19.05 5.01
C GLU A 106 4.02 -20.34 4.43
N ARG A 107 5.28 -20.67 4.74
CA ARG A 107 5.89 -21.97 4.36
C ARG A 107 5.31 -23.16 5.10
N VAL A 108 4.81 -22.95 6.32
CA VAL A 108 4.15 -24.01 7.11
C VAL A 108 2.70 -24.20 6.67
N ARG A 109 2.12 -23.25 5.94
CA ARG A 109 0.76 -23.29 5.41
C ARG A 109 0.77 -23.71 3.94
N PRO A 110 0.42 -24.97 3.59
CA PRO A 110 0.50 -25.47 2.21
C PRO A 110 -0.64 -24.97 1.31
N GLU A 111 -1.22 -23.80 1.59
CA GLU A 111 -2.33 -23.26 0.83
C GLU A 111 -1.83 -22.50 -0.40
N THR A 112 -2.39 -22.78 -1.57
CA THR A 112 -2.06 -22.09 -2.83
C THR A 112 -2.84 -20.79 -2.96
N LEU A 113 -2.38 -19.89 -3.83
CA LEU A 113 -3.08 -18.63 -4.09
C LEU A 113 -4.48 -18.88 -4.68
N GLU A 114 -4.62 -19.89 -5.53
CA GLU A 114 -5.90 -20.28 -6.15
C GLU A 114 -6.90 -20.76 -5.08
N SER A 115 -6.43 -21.55 -4.11
CA SER A 115 -7.24 -21.99 -2.97
C SER A 115 -7.74 -20.81 -2.13
N LEU A 116 -6.84 -19.85 -1.85
CA LEU A 116 -7.20 -18.64 -1.11
C LEU A 116 -8.23 -17.78 -1.85
N VAL A 117 -8.06 -17.60 -3.16
CA VAL A 117 -9.03 -16.84 -4.00
C VAL A 117 -10.39 -17.52 -3.99
N LYS A 118 -10.43 -18.86 -4.11
CA LYS A 118 -11.69 -19.60 -4.01
C LYS A 118 -12.38 -19.38 -2.67
N ARG A 119 -11.65 -19.52 -1.57
CA ARG A 119 -12.18 -19.25 -0.22
C ARG A 119 -12.65 -17.82 -0.04
N TYR A 120 -11.97 -16.85 -0.67
CA TYR A 120 -12.40 -15.47 -0.63
C TYR A 120 -13.76 -15.30 -1.30
N SER A 121 -13.94 -15.91 -2.49
CA SER A 121 -15.23 -15.92 -3.18
C SER A 121 -16.32 -16.59 -2.35
N ASP A 122 -16.03 -17.76 -1.74
CA ASP A 122 -16.99 -18.46 -0.87
C ASP A 122 -17.41 -17.59 0.33
N ALA A 123 -16.45 -16.88 0.95
CA ALA A 123 -16.72 -15.97 2.07
C ALA A 123 -17.48 -14.70 1.62
N LEU A 124 -17.19 -14.18 0.43
CA LEU A 124 -17.90 -13.05 -0.17
C LEU A 124 -19.35 -13.41 -0.46
N ASP A 125 -19.61 -14.59 -1.00
CA ASP A 125 -20.97 -15.07 -1.30
C ASP A 125 -21.75 -15.30 0.00
N ALA A 126 -21.12 -15.90 1.03
CA ALA A 126 -21.74 -16.07 2.34
C ALA A 126 -22.12 -14.72 2.99
N GLU A 127 -21.26 -13.70 2.88
CA GLU A 127 -21.58 -12.35 3.34
C GLU A 127 -22.75 -11.76 2.55
N ARG A 128 -22.72 -11.82 1.21
CA ARG A 128 -23.76 -11.27 0.35
C ARG A 128 -25.13 -11.86 0.65
N VAL A 129 -25.22 -13.19 0.70
CA VAL A 129 -26.47 -13.90 1.02
C VAL A 129 -27.01 -13.48 2.39
N TYR A 130 -26.15 -13.32 3.39
CA TYR A 130 -26.58 -12.89 4.72
C TYR A 130 -26.97 -11.41 4.77
N ALA A 131 -26.28 -10.55 4.02
CA ALA A 131 -26.56 -9.12 3.95
C ALA A 131 -27.90 -8.82 3.26
N GLU A 132 -28.37 -9.69 2.36
CA GLU A 132 -29.66 -9.58 1.68
C GLU A 132 -30.88 -9.91 2.57
N LEU A 133 -30.67 -10.47 3.76
CA LEU A 133 -31.76 -10.72 4.71
C LEU A 133 -32.41 -9.41 5.19
N PRO A 134 -33.71 -9.42 5.51
CA PRO A 134 -34.38 -8.25 6.09
C PRO A 134 -33.69 -7.75 7.37
N ASP A 135 -33.66 -6.44 7.59
CA ASP A 135 -33.01 -5.79 8.72
C ASP A 135 -33.36 -6.41 10.08
N GLY A 136 -34.63 -6.80 10.28
CA GLY A 136 -35.11 -7.41 11.53
C GLY A 136 -34.60 -8.83 11.79
N GLU A 137 -34.05 -9.51 10.78
CA GLU A 137 -33.51 -10.87 10.87
C GLU A 137 -31.97 -10.90 10.91
N ARG A 138 -31.32 -9.75 10.68
CA ARG A 138 -29.87 -9.63 10.66
C ARG A 138 -29.31 -9.36 12.06
N ASP A 139 -28.50 -10.29 12.54
CA ASP A 139 -27.64 -10.07 13.69
C ASP A 139 -26.37 -9.33 13.23
N ILE A 140 -26.12 -8.17 13.84
CA ILE A 140 -24.99 -7.29 13.49
C ILE A 140 -23.65 -7.98 13.75
N GLU A 141 -23.52 -8.75 14.83
CA GLU A 141 -22.28 -9.44 15.16
C GLU A 141 -22.04 -10.61 14.19
N ARG A 142 -23.10 -11.30 13.78
CA ARG A 142 -23.00 -12.33 12.74
C ARG A 142 -22.57 -11.74 11.40
N LEU A 143 -23.16 -10.61 10.98
CA LEU A 143 -22.74 -9.91 9.76
C LEU A 143 -21.28 -9.43 9.85
N ALA A 144 -20.89 -8.87 10.99
CA ALA A 144 -19.50 -8.44 11.22
C ALA A 144 -18.53 -9.62 11.18
N SER A 145 -18.91 -10.77 11.72
CA SER A 145 -18.09 -11.99 11.69
C SER A 145 -17.91 -12.56 10.28
N LEU A 146 -18.96 -12.51 9.43
CA LEU A 146 -18.85 -12.89 8.02
C LEU A 146 -17.92 -11.94 7.25
N ARG A 147 -18.05 -10.63 7.48
CA ARG A 147 -17.15 -9.62 6.92
C ARG A 147 -15.70 -9.84 7.35
N GLU A 148 -15.48 -10.11 8.63
CA GLU A 148 -14.15 -10.40 9.17
C GLU A 148 -13.56 -11.68 8.57
N ALA A 149 -14.37 -12.74 8.37
CA ALA A 149 -13.90 -13.97 7.72
C ALA A 149 -13.39 -13.68 6.30
N LYS A 150 -14.14 -12.90 5.51
CA LYS A 150 -13.72 -12.44 4.17
C LYS A 150 -12.43 -11.60 4.22
N GLU A 151 -12.36 -10.63 5.14
CA GLU A 151 -11.19 -9.76 5.33
C GLU A 151 -9.94 -10.55 5.75
N ASN A 152 -10.09 -11.56 6.61
CA ASN A 152 -9.01 -12.46 7.03
C ASN A 152 -8.46 -13.27 5.85
N VAL A 153 -9.32 -13.73 4.94
CA VAL A 153 -8.86 -14.39 3.70
C VAL A 153 -8.15 -13.40 2.79
N ALA A 154 -8.62 -12.15 2.68
CA ALA A 154 -7.92 -11.10 1.93
C ALA A 154 -6.52 -10.82 2.50
N SER A 155 -6.39 -10.76 3.83
CA SER A 155 -5.10 -10.64 4.52
C SER A 155 -4.17 -11.84 4.24
N ALA A 156 -4.71 -13.05 4.19
CA ALA A 156 -3.94 -14.25 3.80
C ALA A 156 -3.47 -14.18 2.34
N ILE A 157 -4.34 -13.74 1.41
CA ILE A 157 -3.96 -13.49 0.00
C ILE A 157 -2.82 -12.47 -0.06
N PHE A 158 -2.94 -11.35 0.65
CA PHE A 158 -1.90 -10.31 0.70
C PHE A 158 -0.55 -10.90 1.15
N LYS A 159 -0.52 -11.62 2.26
CA LYS A 159 0.72 -12.21 2.82
C LYS A 159 1.32 -13.26 1.90
N LYS A 160 0.48 -14.08 1.26
CA LYS A 160 0.92 -15.07 0.28
C LYS A 160 1.58 -14.41 -0.91
N VAL A 161 0.93 -13.41 -1.51
CA VAL A 161 1.49 -12.65 -2.65
C VAL A 161 2.76 -11.91 -2.23
N TRP A 162 2.75 -11.23 -1.09
CA TRP A 162 3.89 -10.47 -0.59
C TRP A 162 5.14 -11.33 -0.41
N THR A 163 5.00 -12.55 0.12
CA THR A 163 6.14 -13.40 0.50
C THR A 163 6.51 -14.47 -0.54
N THR A 164 5.77 -14.60 -1.63
CA THR A 164 6.08 -15.61 -2.66
C THR A 164 7.34 -15.21 -3.44
N TYR A 165 8.42 -15.97 -3.26
CA TYR A 165 9.66 -15.81 -4.02
C TYR A 165 10.42 -17.15 -4.10
N PRO A 166 10.98 -17.54 -5.27
CA PRO A 166 10.82 -16.88 -6.57
C PRO A 166 9.39 -17.02 -7.11
N VAL A 167 8.96 -16.04 -7.90
CA VAL A 167 7.63 -16.04 -8.53
C VAL A 167 7.70 -16.80 -9.84
N MET A 168 6.95 -17.89 -9.94
CA MET A 168 6.86 -18.71 -11.16
C MET A 168 5.71 -18.25 -12.06
N GLN A 169 5.76 -18.59 -13.35
CA GLN A 169 4.76 -18.18 -14.34
C GLN A 169 3.31 -18.49 -13.92
N PRO A 170 2.97 -19.68 -13.37
CA PRO A 170 1.59 -19.92 -12.88
C PRO A 170 1.13 -18.92 -11.82
N GLY A 171 2.05 -18.47 -10.95
CA GLY A 171 1.75 -17.44 -9.95
C GLY A 171 1.50 -16.07 -10.59
N VAL A 172 2.27 -15.72 -11.63
CA VAL A 172 2.05 -14.50 -12.43
C VAL A 172 0.69 -14.53 -13.11
N ASP A 173 0.32 -15.66 -13.71
CA ASP A 173 -0.96 -15.84 -14.39
C ASP A 173 -2.12 -15.74 -13.40
N SER A 174 -2.01 -16.35 -12.22
CA SER A 174 -2.99 -16.21 -11.14
C SER A 174 -3.13 -14.76 -10.66
N LEU A 175 -2.05 -14.00 -10.56
CA LEU A 175 -2.10 -12.57 -10.22
C LEU A 175 -2.82 -11.76 -11.30
N ARG A 176 -2.52 -12.00 -12.59
CA ARG A 176 -3.21 -11.35 -13.70
C ARG A 176 -4.71 -11.68 -13.69
N ALA A 177 -5.06 -12.94 -13.41
CA ALA A 177 -6.45 -13.35 -13.29
C ALA A 177 -7.17 -12.62 -12.16
N ILE A 178 -6.54 -12.44 -11.00
CA ILE A 178 -7.13 -11.70 -9.87
C ILE A 178 -7.32 -10.21 -10.22
N THR A 179 -6.29 -9.55 -10.76
CA THR A 179 -6.34 -8.11 -11.03
C THR A 179 -7.32 -7.74 -12.13
N SER A 180 -7.50 -8.62 -13.12
CA SER A 180 -8.40 -8.39 -14.26
C SER A 180 -9.83 -8.88 -14.01
N ASN A 181 -10.09 -9.61 -12.92
CA ASN A 181 -11.42 -10.15 -12.62
C ASN A 181 -12.34 -9.08 -12.00
N GLN A 182 -13.23 -8.52 -12.81
CA GLN A 182 -14.21 -7.52 -12.38
C GLN A 182 -15.27 -8.06 -11.41
N ALA A 183 -15.45 -9.38 -11.29
CA ALA A 183 -16.36 -9.96 -10.30
C ALA A 183 -15.78 -9.87 -8.87
N LEU A 184 -14.46 -9.73 -8.73
CA LEU A 184 -13.82 -9.52 -7.45
C LEU A 184 -13.94 -8.05 -7.01
N PRO A 185 -14.20 -7.77 -5.72
CA PRO A 185 -14.24 -6.41 -5.20
C PRO A 185 -12.93 -5.65 -5.46
N ASP A 186 -13.03 -4.35 -5.78
CA ASP A 186 -11.86 -3.47 -5.97
C ASP A 186 -10.96 -3.43 -4.73
N VAL A 187 -11.54 -3.59 -3.54
CA VAL A 187 -10.82 -3.68 -2.25
C VAL A 187 -9.76 -4.77 -2.29
N LEU A 188 -10.13 -5.99 -2.72
CA LEU A 188 -9.19 -7.11 -2.80
C LEU A 188 -8.14 -6.85 -3.90
N ARG A 189 -8.59 -6.38 -5.07
CA ARG A 189 -7.69 -6.11 -6.20
C ARG A 189 -6.64 -5.05 -5.83
N GLN A 190 -7.04 -4.01 -5.09
CA GLN A 190 -6.12 -2.98 -4.57
C GLN A 190 -5.13 -3.54 -3.54
N GLN A 191 -5.58 -4.41 -2.64
CA GLN A 191 -4.66 -5.07 -1.70
C GLN A 191 -3.65 -5.94 -2.42
N VAL A 192 -4.07 -6.66 -3.46
CA VAL A 192 -3.18 -7.52 -4.26
C VAL A 192 -2.11 -6.71 -4.99
N ILE A 193 -2.45 -5.57 -5.63
CA ILE A 193 -1.42 -4.73 -6.27
C ILE A 193 -0.44 -4.14 -5.25
N SER A 194 -0.91 -3.87 -4.03
CA SER A 194 -0.06 -3.39 -2.93
C SER A 194 0.85 -4.50 -2.42
N ALA A 195 0.36 -5.74 -2.34
CA ALA A 195 1.16 -6.92 -2.02
C ALA A 195 2.23 -7.19 -3.09
N VAL A 196 1.89 -7.03 -4.37
CA VAL A 196 2.84 -7.14 -5.49
C VAL A 196 3.92 -6.08 -5.40
N MET A 197 3.57 -4.82 -5.09
CA MET A 197 4.55 -3.75 -4.84
C MET A 197 5.48 -4.12 -3.68
N MET A 198 4.93 -4.56 -2.55
CA MET A 198 5.72 -4.95 -1.38
C MET A 198 6.62 -6.16 -1.65
N ASN A 199 6.18 -7.10 -2.50
CA ASN A 199 7.00 -8.22 -2.96
C ASN A 199 8.18 -7.69 -3.78
N LEU A 200 7.88 -6.86 -4.79
CA LEU A 200 8.87 -6.26 -5.68
C LEU A 200 9.93 -5.43 -4.94
N LEU A 201 9.56 -4.76 -3.85
CA LEU A 201 10.47 -3.97 -3.01
C LEU A 201 11.44 -4.82 -2.17
N GLU A 202 11.07 -6.06 -1.82
CA GLU A 202 12.00 -6.99 -1.16
C GLU A 202 12.83 -7.75 -2.20
N HIS A 203 12.18 -8.27 -3.25
CA HIS A 203 12.83 -8.98 -4.34
C HIS A 203 12.26 -8.57 -5.69
N TYR A 204 13.14 -8.02 -6.54
CA TYR A 204 12.74 -7.66 -7.90
C TYR A 204 12.31 -8.90 -8.70
N SER A 205 11.20 -8.74 -9.44
CA SER A 205 10.69 -9.70 -10.40
C SER A 205 10.11 -8.96 -11.60
N GLU A 206 10.72 -9.11 -12.77
CA GLU A 206 10.25 -8.43 -13.98
C GLU A 206 8.79 -8.79 -14.36
N PRO A 207 8.38 -10.08 -14.32
CA PRO A 207 6.99 -10.43 -14.59
C PRO A 207 5.99 -9.73 -13.67
N LEU A 208 6.31 -9.54 -12.38
CA LEU A 208 5.46 -8.82 -11.44
C LEU A 208 5.38 -7.33 -11.73
N LEU A 209 6.50 -6.70 -12.10
CA LEU A 209 6.49 -5.29 -12.51
C LEU A 209 5.63 -5.10 -13.76
N LEU A 210 5.70 -6.03 -14.71
CA LEU A 210 4.85 -6.03 -15.91
C LEU A 210 3.36 -6.18 -15.55
N VAL A 211 2.99 -6.99 -14.53
CA VAL A 211 1.59 -7.05 -14.06
C VAL A 211 1.08 -5.67 -13.65
N LEU A 212 1.87 -4.89 -12.91
CA LEU A 212 1.47 -3.55 -12.48
C LEU A 212 1.30 -2.57 -13.66
N ILE A 213 2.24 -2.59 -14.61
CA ILE A 213 2.20 -1.72 -15.80
C ILE A 213 1.03 -2.12 -16.71
N ASP A 214 0.85 -3.41 -16.95
CA ASP A 214 -0.23 -3.93 -17.80
C ASP A 214 -1.60 -3.60 -17.23
N LEU A 215 -1.77 -3.65 -15.90
CA LEU A 215 -3.02 -3.27 -15.25
C LEU A 215 -3.37 -1.79 -15.49
N TYR A 216 -2.39 -0.88 -15.39
CA TYR A 216 -2.58 0.53 -15.72
C TYR A 216 -2.93 0.74 -17.21
N LEU A 217 -2.26 0.01 -18.11
CA LEU A 217 -2.52 0.10 -19.53
C LEU A 217 -3.93 -0.42 -19.90
N ALA A 218 -4.43 -1.43 -19.19
CA ALA A 218 -5.73 -2.04 -19.43
C ALA A 218 -6.89 -1.19 -18.86
N ASP A 219 -6.72 -0.60 -17.68
CA ASP A 219 -7.73 0.24 -17.04
C ASP A 219 -7.07 1.48 -16.41
N ARG A 220 -7.49 2.68 -16.83
CA ARG A 220 -6.98 3.97 -16.33
C ARG A 220 -7.85 4.64 -15.28
N ASN A 221 -8.74 3.87 -14.68
CA ASN A 221 -9.51 4.26 -13.52
C ASN A 221 -8.64 4.21 -12.25
N ASP A 222 -9.28 4.29 -11.07
CA ASP A 222 -8.61 4.38 -9.79
C ASP A 222 -7.61 3.24 -9.52
N LEU A 223 -7.97 2.00 -9.85
CA LEU A 223 -7.10 0.84 -9.65
C LEU A 223 -5.84 0.92 -10.52
N GLY A 224 -5.99 1.35 -11.77
CA GLY A 224 -4.87 1.57 -12.69
C GLY A 224 -3.91 2.64 -12.20
N LEU A 225 -4.42 3.79 -11.76
CA LEU A 225 -3.58 4.87 -11.22
C LEU A 225 -2.79 4.42 -9.99
N LYS A 226 -3.41 3.66 -9.09
CA LYS A 226 -2.74 3.06 -7.93
C LYS A 226 -1.68 2.05 -8.35
N SER A 227 -1.97 1.22 -9.36
CA SER A 227 -1.01 0.28 -9.94
C SER A 227 0.21 0.99 -10.55
N LEU A 228 -0.01 2.10 -11.26
CA LEU A 228 1.06 2.93 -11.80
C LEU A 228 1.89 3.57 -10.68
N CYS A 229 1.27 4.02 -9.58
CA CYS A 229 2.00 4.49 -8.40
C CYS A 229 2.94 3.40 -7.87
N CYS A 230 2.44 2.17 -7.69
CA CYS A 230 3.25 1.03 -7.29
C CYS A 230 4.42 0.77 -8.25
N ALA A 231 4.16 0.75 -9.56
CA ALA A 231 5.18 0.52 -10.57
C ALA A 231 6.28 1.59 -10.55
N LEU A 232 5.91 2.87 -10.44
CA LEU A 232 6.86 3.98 -10.40
C LEU A 232 7.76 3.95 -9.15
N ILE A 233 7.23 3.54 -7.99
CA ILE A 233 8.03 3.34 -6.76
C ILE A 233 9.08 2.24 -6.99
N VAL A 234 8.67 1.10 -7.53
CA VAL A 234 9.59 -0.02 -7.82
C VAL A 234 10.64 0.38 -8.85
N MET A 235 10.25 1.07 -9.93
CA MET A 235 11.20 1.56 -10.93
C MET A 235 12.20 2.57 -10.35
N TYR A 236 11.78 3.37 -9.38
CA TYR A 236 12.67 4.30 -8.68
C TYR A 236 13.63 3.59 -7.73
N GLU A 237 13.27 2.45 -7.14
CA GLU A 237 14.20 1.64 -6.35
C GLU A 237 15.22 0.95 -7.28
N TYR A 238 14.74 0.38 -8.39
CA TYR A 238 15.56 -0.37 -9.36
C TYR A 238 15.88 0.44 -10.63
N ARG A 239 16.47 1.64 -10.47
CA ARG A 239 16.65 2.64 -11.56
C ARG A 239 17.44 2.20 -12.80
N GLY A 240 18.12 1.07 -12.74
CA GLY A 240 18.87 0.50 -13.87
C GLY A 240 18.14 -0.60 -14.63
N ILE A 241 16.90 -0.94 -14.24
CA ILE A 241 16.26 -2.16 -14.74
C ILE A 241 15.59 -1.97 -16.11
N ILE A 242 15.02 -0.79 -16.36
CA ILE A 242 14.37 -0.46 -17.63
C ILE A 242 15.35 -0.63 -18.79
N SER A 243 16.59 -0.13 -18.65
CA SER A 243 17.61 -0.27 -19.70
C SER A 243 18.09 -1.71 -19.94
N ARG A 244 17.72 -2.65 -19.06
CA ARG A 244 18.17 -4.06 -19.11
C ARG A 244 17.11 -5.03 -19.64
N SER A 245 15.85 -4.60 -19.73
CA SER A 245 14.74 -5.40 -20.23
C SER A 245 14.14 -4.80 -21.49
N ARG A 246 14.03 -5.61 -22.54
CA ARG A 246 13.40 -5.22 -23.80
C ARG A 246 11.90 -5.02 -23.62
N GLU A 247 11.25 -5.92 -22.89
CA GLU A 247 9.83 -5.89 -22.59
C GLU A 247 9.45 -4.61 -21.83
N LEU A 248 10.23 -4.24 -20.82
CA LEU A 248 10.02 -2.98 -20.09
C LEU A 248 10.23 -1.76 -21.00
N GLN A 249 11.27 -1.75 -21.84
CA GLN A 249 11.50 -0.67 -22.80
C GLN A 249 10.31 -0.46 -23.74
N LEU A 250 9.75 -1.56 -24.26
CA LEU A 250 8.59 -1.51 -25.15
C LEU A 250 7.35 -0.94 -24.46
N ARG A 251 7.12 -1.25 -23.18
CA ARG A 251 5.98 -0.67 -22.44
C ARG A 251 6.22 0.78 -22.07
N MET A 252 7.45 1.14 -21.73
CA MET A 252 7.81 2.52 -21.45
C MET A 252 7.70 3.41 -22.69
N SER A 253 8.12 2.95 -23.88
CA SER A 253 7.93 3.71 -25.11
C SER A 253 6.44 3.96 -25.39
N GLY A 254 5.59 2.95 -25.18
CA GLY A 254 4.15 3.11 -25.32
C GLY A 254 3.53 4.12 -24.34
N LEU A 255 4.09 4.26 -23.13
CA LEU A 255 3.65 5.27 -22.15
C LEU A 255 4.12 6.69 -22.52
N VAL A 256 5.30 6.82 -23.12
CA VAL A 256 5.86 8.13 -23.53
C VAL A 256 5.08 8.73 -24.69
N ASP A 257 4.60 7.90 -25.62
CA ASP A 257 3.82 8.35 -26.77
C ASP A 257 2.37 8.74 -26.39
N ASP A 258 1.96 8.50 -25.15
CA ASP A 258 0.62 8.76 -24.66
C ASP A 258 0.56 9.97 -23.71
N SER A 259 -0.07 11.04 -24.20
CA SER A 259 -0.26 12.29 -23.44
C SER A 259 -0.93 12.11 -22.08
N ARG A 260 -1.89 11.18 -21.96
CA ARG A 260 -2.58 10.90 -20.70
C ARG A 260 -1.67 10.15 -19.75
N ALA A 261 -0.90 9.17 -20.23
CA ALA A 261 0.09 8.50 -19.40
C ALA A 261 1.16 9.46 -18.89
N CYS A 262 1.63 10.39 -19.73
CA CYS A 262 2.55 11.44 -19.32
C CYS A 262 1.96 12.32 -18.22
N ALA A 263 0.70 12.76 -18.37
CA ALA A 263 0.00 13.55 -17.35
C ALA A 263 -0.14 12.77 -16.02
N ASP A 264 -0.48 11.48 -16.09
CA ASP A 264 -0.63 10.62 -14.92
C ASP A 264 0.69 10.43 -14.18
N ILE A 265 1.77 10.18 -14.92
CA ILE A 265 3.12 10.06 -14.37
C ILE A 265 3.54 11.38 -13.69
N MET A 266 3.30 12.53 -14.34
CA MET A 266 3.59 13.84 -13.77
C MET A 266 2.80 14.09 -12.49
N LEU A 267 1.50 13.78 -12.49
CA LEU A 267 0.63 13.89 -11.32
C LEU A 267 1.16 13.05 -10.16
N ILE A 268 1.54 11.79 -10.41
CA ILE A 268 2.07 10.88 -9.39
C ILE A 268 3.40 11.39 -8.82
N PHE A 269 4.34 11.81 -9.67
CA PHE A 269 5.60 12.39 -9.20
C PHE A 269 5.39 13.67 -8.38
N LEU A 270 4.44 14.51 -8.77
CA LEU A 270 4.08 15.69 -7.99
C LEU A 270 3.58 15.30 -6.58
N GLN A 271 2.74 14.28 -6.46
CA GLN A 271 2.30 13.79 -5.15
C GLN A 271 3.46 13.17 -4.34
N PHE A 272 4.39 12.46 -4.96
CA PHE A 272 5.59 11.97 -4.27
C PHE A 272 6.45 13.13 -3.73
N ILE A 273 6.60 14.22 -4.50
CA ILE A 273 7.34 15.42 -4.06
C ILE A 273 6.62 16.10 -2.89
N ARG A 274 5.28 16.23 -2.97
CA ARG A 274 4.46 16.79 -1.87
C ARG A 274 4.59 15.95 -0.60
N ALA A 275 4.49 14.63 -0.70
CA ALA A 275 4.64 13.70 0.42
C ALA A 275 5.99 13.85 1.14
N ARG A 276 7.08 14.11 0.42
CA ARG A 276 8.39 14.39 1.05
C ARG A 276 8.42 15.71 1.83
N THR A 277 7.57 16.66 1.48
CA THR A 277 7.47 17.96 2.15
C THR A 277 6.54 17.88 3.38
N THR A 278 5.68 16.87 3.45
CA THR A 278 4.75 16.60 4.56
C THR A 278 5.45 16.52 5.92
N GLU A 279 6.64 15.93 6.02
CA GLU A 279 7.37 15.83 7.30
C GLU A 279 7.76 17.23 7.83
N ARG A 280 8.15 18.15 6.94
CA ARG A 280 8.45 19.55 7.28
C ARG A 280 7.20 20.30 7.74
N ILE A 281 6.07 20.07 7.07
CA ILE A 281 4.77 20.67 7.41
C ILE A 281 4.28 20.13 8.76
N THR A 282 4.33 18.82 8.96
CA THR A 282 3.96 18.11 10.20
C THR A 282 4.77 18.64 11.38
N LYS A 283 6.08 18.84 11.20
CA LYS A 283 6.95 19.43 12.21
C LYS A 283 6.51 20.87 12.53
N LYS A 284 6.24 21.71 11.52
CA LYS A 284 5.76 23.08 11.69
C LYS A 284 4.45 23.13 12.50
N VAL A 285 3.49 22.26 12.20
CA VAL A 285 2.21 22.13 12.94
C VAL A 285 2.47 21.77 14.41
N GLN A 286 3.30 20.77 14.68
CA GLN A 286 3.58 20.33 16.05
C GLN A 286 4.39 21.34 16.87
N THR A 287 5.34 22.05 16.25
CA THR A 287 6.25 22.95 16.97
C THR A 287 5.70 24.37 17.11
N GLU A 288 4.86 24.83 16.18
CA GLU A 288 4.39 26.22 16.15
C GLU A 288 2.92 26.33 16.54
N LEU A 289 2.04 25.47 16.02
CA LEU A 289 0.59 25.64 16.15
C LEU A 289 0.00 24.97 17.38
N VAL A 290 0.33 23.70 17.64
CA VAL A 290 -0.18 22.98 18.83
C VAL A 290 0.16 23.72 20.14
N PRO A 291 1.39 24.25 20.34
CA PRO A 291 1.72 24.96 21.56
C PRO A 291 0.98 26.30 21.69
N GLU A 292 0.76 27.02 20.60
CA GLU A 292 0.00 28.28 20.61
C GLU A 292 -1.48 28.04 20.93
N LEU A 293 -2.10 27.01 20.36
CA LEU A 293 -3.46 26.59 20.71
C LEU A 293 -3.56 26.14 22.18
N MET A 294 -2.55 25.43 22.70
CA MET A 294 -2.51 25.04 24.12
C MET A 294 -2.38 26.23 25.06
N LYS A 295 -1.67 27.29 24.68
CA LYS A 295 -1.58 28.54 25.45
C LYS A 295 -2.90 29.29 25.53
N LEU A 296 -3.72 29.22 24.48
CA LEU A 296 -5.05 29.85 24.44
C LEU A 296 -6.15 29.01 25.08
N LYS A 297 -5.93 27.70 25.30
CA LYS A 297 -6.92 26.79 25.91
C LYS A 297 -7.48 27.29 27.26
N PRO A 298 -6.70 27.87 28.19
CA PRO A 298 -7.23 28.41 29.44
C PRO A 298 -8.12 29.65 29.22
N GLU A 299 -7.72 30.54 28.31
CA GLU A 299 -8.45 31.77 28.00
C GLU A 299 -9.75 31.47 27.24
N LEU A 300 -9.70 30.54 26.29
CA LEU A 300 -10.88 29.99 25.60
C LEU A 300 -11.83 29.33 26.58
N ARG A 301 -11.33 28.50 27.52
CA ARG A 301 -12.15 27.84 28.54
C ARG A 301 -12.80 28.82 29.51
N ASN A 302 -12.08 29.86 29.93
CA ASN A 302 -12.60 30.90 30.82
C ASN A 302 -13.69 31.73 30.14
N LYS A 303 -13.53 32.06 28.85
CA LYS A 303 -14.56 32.76 28.07
C LYS A 303 -15.77 31.86 27.77
N LEU A 304 -15.57 30.56 27.50
CA LEU A 304 -16.65 29.58 27.33
C LEU A 304 -17.45 29.32 28.61
N GLN A 305 -16.86 29.48 29.79
CA GLN A 305 -17.57 29.39 31.07
C GLN A 305 -18.45 30.61 31.38
N GLY A 306 -18.28 31.71 30.65
CA GLY A 306 -19.09 32.93 30.77
C GLY A 306 -20.20 33.05 29.73
N ILE A 307 -20.46 32.00 28.96
CA ILE A 307 -21.55 31.91 27.99
C ILE A 307 -22.69 31.14 28.67
N ASP A 308 -23.84 31.77 28.84
CA ASP A 308 -25.03 31.12 29.39
C ASP A 308 -25.71 30.27 28.31
N ALA A 309 -26.39 29.18 28.70
CA ALA A 309 -27.02 28.24 27.77
C ALA A 309 -28.18 28.83 26.93
N ASP A 310 -28.59 30.06 27.24
CA ASP A 310 -29.61 30.84 26.52
C ASP A 310 -29.01 31.82 25.48
N ASP A 311 -27.68 31.93 25.39
CA ASP A 311 -27.02 32.79 24.41
C ASP A 311 -27.14 32.20 22.99
N ASP A 312 -27.53 33.06 22.03
CA ASP A 312 -27.72 32.68 20.63
C ASP A 312 -26.41 32.12 20.02
N PRO A 313 -26.39 30.86 19.54
CA PRO A 313 -25.22 30.23 18.92
C PRO A 313 -24.62 31.05 17.78
N GLU A 314 -25.44 31.80 17.03
CA GLU A 314 -24.98 32.66 15.93
C GLU A 314 -24.29 33.94 16.44
N ALA A 315 -24.76 34.50 17.57
CA ALA A 315 -24.15 35.67 18.20
C ALA A 315 -22.80 35.35 18.86
N ILE A 316 -22.65 34.12 19.38
CA ILE A 316 -21.37 33.61 19.93
C ILE A 316 -20.34 33.41 18.80
N ALA A 317 -20.76 32.84 17.67
CA ALA A 317 -19.90 32.61 16.51
C ALA A 317 -19.49 33.91 15.79
N ALA A 318 -20.34 34.93 15.82
CA ALA A 318 -20.10 36.25 15.24
C ALA A 318 -19.44 37.26 16.20
N ASN A 319 -19.01 36.82 17.39
CA ASN A 319 -18.47 37.72 18.40
C ASN A 319 -17.11 38.33 17.94
N PRO A 320 -17.02 39.65 17.70
CA PRO A 320 -15.81 40.32 17.19
C PRO A 320 -14.58 40.11 18.08
N ASP A 321 -14.78 39.95 19.39
CA ASP A 321 -13.71 39.72 20.36
C ASP A 321 -13.03 38.35 20.18
N TRP A 322 -13.71 37.38 19.55
CA TRP A 322 -13.15 36.06 19.26
C TRP A 322 -12.26 36.12 18.02
N GLN A 323 -12.74 36.77 16.95
CA GLN A 323 -11.94 37.04 15.76
C GLN A 323 -10.72 37.89 16.11
N GLU A 324 -10.88 38.95 16.91
CA GLU A 324 -9.75 39.81 17.28
C GLU A 324 -8.73 39.09 18.18
N MET A 325 -9.17 38.19 19.07
CA MET A 325 -8.28 37.36 19.90
C MET A 325 -7.51 36.32 19.07
N LEU A 326 -8.18 35.67 18.13
CA LEU A 326 -7.57 34.71 17.20
C LEU A 326 -6.61 35.41 16.23
N ASP A 327 -6.96 36.60 15.76
CA ASP A 327 -6.12 37.43 14.88
C ASP A 327 -4.90 38.00 15.61
N LYS A 328 -5.07 38.52 16.83
CA LYS A 328 -3.96 39.00 17.69
C LYS A 328 -2.97 37.89 18.04
N SER A 329 -3.46 36.65 18.17
CA SER A 329 -2.60 35.49 18.43
C SER A 329 -1.84 34.97 17.19
N GLY A 330 -2.15 35.50 15.99
CA GLY A 330 -1.57 35.04 14.73
C GLY A 330 -2.05 33.66 14.27
N ILE A 331 -3.00 33.04 15.00
CA ILE A 331 -3.50 31.70 14.72
C ILE A 331 -4.39 31.69 13.49
N THR A 332 -5.21 32.73 13.24
CA THR A 332 -6.06 32.81 12.05
C THR A 332 -5.23 32.73 10.77
N ALA A 333 -4.12 33.47 10.70
CA ALA A 333 -3.21 33.45 9.55
C ALA A 333 -2.57 32.07 9.36
N LYS A 334 -2.15 31.41 10.44
CA LYS A 334 -1.58 30.06 10.38
C LYS A 334 -2.63 28.99 10.06
N MET A 335 -3.88 29.16 10.50
CA MET A 335 -4.99 28.26 10.20
C MET A 335 -5.43 28.40 8.74
N MET A 336 -5.44 29.61 8.19
CA MET A 336 -5.60 29.85 6.76
C MET A 336 -4.44 29.28 5.94
N GLU A 337 -3.19 29.42 6.42
CA GLU A 337 -2.02 28.79 5.80
C GLU A 337 -2.15 27.26 5.78
N LEU A 338 -2.57 26.64 6.90
CA LEU A 338 -2.83 25.20 6.97
C LEU A 338 -3.98 24.76 6.06
N ASN A 339 -5.08 25.51 6.03
CA ASN A 339 -6.21 25.19 5.17
C ASN A 339 -5.81 25.30 3.69
N LYS A 340 -5.02 26.32 3.33
CA LYS A 340 -4.43 26.42 1.98
C LYS A 340 -3.51 25.23 1.67
N MET A 341 -2.61 24.86 2.59
CA MET A 341 -1.75 23.69 2.42
C MET A 341 -2.57 22.40 2.26
N GLN A 342 -3.64 22.24 3.03
CA GLN A 342 -4.57 21.13 2.95
C GLN A 342 -5.33 21.12 1.61
N MET A 343 -5.82 22.26 1.13
CA MET A 343 -6.45 22.42 -0.19
C MET A 343 -5.48 22.10 -1.33
N GLU A 344 -4.19 22.42 -1.15
CA GLU A 344 -3.10 22.05 -2.07
C GLU A 344 -2.70 20.57 -1.97
N GLY A 345 -3.40 19.78 -1.13
CA GLY A 345 -3.22 18.34 -0.98
C GLY A 345 -2.12 17.94 0.01
N SER A 346 -1.55 18.89 0.77
CA SER A 346 -0.58 18.58 1.82
C SER A 346 -1.24 17.89 3.00
N ASP A 347 -0.53 16.93 3.59
CA ASP A 347 -1.05 16.12 4.66
C ASP A 347 -0.76 16.73 6.04
N VAL A 348 -1.74 17.46 6.55
CA VAL A 348 -1.68 18.15 7.84
C VAL A 348 -2.01 17.19 9.00
N PHE A 349 -2.64 16.04 8.72
CA PHE A 349 -3.23 15.16 9.74
C PHE A 349 -2.35 13.98 10.17
N LEU A 350 -1.23 13.72 9.48
CA LEU A 350 -0.26 12.68 9.84
C LEU A 350 0.08 12.65 11.34
N SER A 351 0.41 13.81 11.92
CA SER A 351 0.78 13.90 13.35
C SER A 351 -0.37 13.57 14.32
N SER A 352 -1.60 13.92 13.95
CA SER A 352 -2.78 13.73 14.79
C SER A 352 -3.16 12.25 14.89
N PHE A 353 -3.01 11.51 13.78
CA PHE A 353 -3.34 10.08 13.71
C PHE A 353 -2.16 9.15 13.99
N ALA A 354 -0.91 9.64 14.03
CA ALA A 354 0.27 8.80 14.29
C ALA A 354 0.14 7.98 15.60
N ARG A 355 -0.37 8.58 16.68
CA ARG A 355 -0.60 7.87 17.95
C ARG A 355 -1.72 6.83 17.86
N LEU A 356 -2.65 7.03 16.93
CA LEU A 356 -3.78 6.13 16.69
C LEU A 356 -3.42 4.97 15.76
N LYS A 357 -2.16 4.83 15.35
CA LYS A 357 -1.66 3.64 14.65
C LYS A 357 -1.23 2.51 15.60
N SER A 358 -1.34 2.70 16.91
CA SER A 358 -1.08 1.66 17.91
C SER A 358 -2.25 0.67 18.11
N PHE A 359 -3.37 0.85 17.40
CA PHE A 359 -4.51 -0.06 17.51
C PHE A 359 -4.17 -1.46 16.94
N PRO A 360 -4.69 -2.55 17.52
CA PRO A 360 -4.40 -3.91 17.08
C PRO A 360 -4.67 -4.19 15.59
N PHE A 361 -5.61 -3.45 14.98
CA PHE A 361 -5.86 -3.50 13.54
C PHE A 361 -4.58 -3.32 12.71
N PHE A 362 -3.69 -2.40 13.10
CA PHE A 362 -2.46 -2.10 12.37
C PHE A 362 -1.30 -3.05 12.71
N ASN A 363 -1.49 -4.01 13.62
CA ASN A 363 -0.48 -5.05 13.87
C ASN A 363 -0.37 -6.04 12.69
N ASP A 364 -1.42 -6.13 11.86
CA ASP A 364 -1.38 -6.88 10.61
C ASP A 364 -0.93 -5.95 9.47
N VAL A 365 0.18 -6.31 8.81
CA VAL A 365 0.72 -5.59 7.65
C VAL A 365 -0.31 -5.40 6.54
N ALA A 366 -1.19 -6.37 6.31
CA ALA A 366 -2.16 -6.31 5.22
C ALA A 366 -3.17 -5.15 5.41
N ASN A 367 -3.43 -4.78 6.67
CA ASN A 367 -4.42 -3.78 7.03
C ASN A 367 -4.00 -2.35 6.70
N TRP A 368 -2.69 -2.10 6.55
CA TRP A 368 -2.16 -0.79 6.09
C TRP A 368 -2.49 -0.47 4.63
N PHE A 369 -2.88 -1.50 3.86
CA PHE A 369 -3.19 -1.40 2.43
C PHE A 369 -4.68 -1.65 2.14
N VAL A 370 -5.53 -1.75 3.16
CA VAL A 370 -6.98 -1.92 3.00
C VAL A 370 -7.61 -0.56 2.66
N PRO A 371 -8.32 -0.44 1.53
CA PRO A 371 -9.16 0.72 1.24
C PRO A 371 -10.28 0.85 2.26
N PHE A 372 -10.60 2.06 2.69
CA PHE A 372 -11.68 2.26 3.65
C PHE A 372 -13.03 1.93 3.01
N VAL A 373 -13.75 1.01 3.62
CA VAL A 373 -15.12 0.65 3.22
C VAL A 373 -16.08 0.67 4.39
N MET A 374 -17.27 1.20 4.12
CA MET A 374 -18.39 1.28 5.07
C MET A 374 -18.92 -0.08 5.50
N ASP A 375 -18.64 -1.11 4.70
CA ASP A 375 -19.01 -2.50 4.95
C ASP A 375 -17.85 -3.34 5.49
N SER A 376 -16.88 -2.70 6.14
CA SER A 376 -15.84 -3.43 6.88
C SER A 376 -16.38 -3.96 8.21
N SER A 377 -15.79 -5.04 8.70
CA SER A 377 -16.13 -5.63 10.01
C SER A 377 -15.94 -4.62 11.15
N VAL A 378 -14.84 -3.86 11.11
CA VAL A 378 -14.52 -2.79 12.08
C VAL A 378 -15.62 -1.74 12.13
N VAL A 379 -16.01 -1.22 10.97
CA VAL A 379 -17.06 -0.19 10.88
C VAL A 379 -18.40 -0.77 11.35
N THR A 380 -18.71 -2.01 10.97
CA THR A 380 -19.95 -2.69 11.35
C THR A 380 -20.08 -2.84 12.87
N ARG A 381 -19.00 -3.23 13.55
CA ARG A 381 -19.01 -3.40 15.01
C ARG A 381 -19.06 -2.08 15.77
N VAL A 382 -18.28 -1.09 15.33
CA VAL A 382 -18.19 0.18 16.05
C VAL A 382 -19.45 1.02 15.84
N LEU A 383 -19.96 1.08 14.62
CA LEU A 383 -21.11 1.93 14.31
C LEU A 383 -22.44 1.22 14.47
N ARG A 384 -22.47 -0.11 14.40
CA ARG A 384 -23.72 -0.89 14.42
C ARG A 384 -24.71 -0.31 13.39
N ASN A 385 -25.83 0.25 13.85
CA ASN A 385 -26.86 0.88 13.03
C ASN A 385 -26.68 2.39 12.83
N SER A 386 -25.70 3.01 13.50
CA SER A 386 -25.41 4.45 13.43
C SER A 386 -24.49 4.81 12.25
N LYS A 387 -24.82 4.33 11.05
CA LYS A 387 -24.12 4.72 9.80
C LYS A 387 -24.65 6.07 9.29
N GLY A 388 -24.61 7.09 10.15
CA GLY A 388 -25.17 8.42 9.90
C GLY A 388 -24.48 9.24 8.79
N LYS A 389 -24.99 10.47 8.56
CA LYS A 389 -24.48 11.40 7.54
C LYS A 389 -23.03 11.83 7.76
N LEU A 390 -22.56 11.86 9.02
CA LEU A 390 -21.16 12.08 9.37
C LEU A 390 -20.25 11.04 8.72
N MET A 391 -20.70 9.79 8.60
CA MET A 391 -19.91 8.73 8.00
C MET A 391 -19.90 8.79 6.48
N GLU A 392 -21.00 9.20 5.88
CA GLU A 392 -20.99 9.61 4.47
C GLU A 392 -20.00 10.77 4.29
N MET A 393 -20.02 11.78 5.15
CA MET A 393 -19.09 12.91 5.07
C MET A 393 -17.63 12.47 5.25
N VAL A 394 -17.30 11.63 6.23
CA VAL A 394 -15.93 11.10 6.41
C VAL A 394 -15.52 10.29 5.19
N ASN A 395 -16.43 9.47 4.63
CA ASN A 395 -16.13 8.67 3.46
C ASN A 395 -15.87 9.53 2.21
N HIS A 396 -16.70 10.55 1.98
CA HIS A 396 -16.62 11.47 0.85
C HIS A 396 -15.61 12.61 1.06
N SER A 397 -15.15 12.85 2.29
CA SER A 397 -14.15 13.87 2.57
C SER A 397 -12.87 13.56 1.78
N GLY A 398 -12.40 14.55 1.02
CA GLY A 398 -11.08 14.52 0.37
C GLY A 398 -9.92 14.52 1.37
N VAL A 399 -10.21 14.73 2.65
CA VAL A 399 -9.28 15.14 3.68
C VAL A 399 -8.52 13.98 4.32
N PHE A 400 -9.18 12.83 4.53
CA PHE A 400 -8.56 11.68 5.20
C PHE A 400 -8.18 10.57 4.21
N CYS A 401 -7.00 10.00 4.42
CA CYS A 401 -6.60 8.75 3.78
C CYS A 401 -7.29 7.55 4.46
N ASP A 402 -7.26 6.37 3.83
CA ASP A 402 -7.97 5.19 4.32
C ASP A 402 -7.50 4.76 5.72
N ASN A 403 -6.19 4.77 5.95
CA ASN A 403 -5.61 4.44 7.25
C ASN A 403 -6.11 5.39 8.36
N ASP A 404 -6.32 6.68 8.06
CA ASP A 404 -6.80 7.66 9.04
C ASP A 404 -8.29 7.49 9.33
N LYS A 405 -9.09 7.13 8.31
CA LYS A 405 -10.50 6.77 8.49
C LYS A 405 -10.64 5.55 9.41
N TYR A 406 -9.82 4.51 9.23
CA TYR A 406 -9.81 3.37 10.16
C TYR A 406 -9.38 3.78 11.58
N SER A 407 -8.33 4.58 11.73
CA SER A 407 -7.91 5.10 13.05
C SER A 407 -9.01 5.92 13.73
N PHE A 408 -9.73 6.75 12.99
CA PHE A 408 -10.85 7.53 13.50
C PHE A 408 -11.96 6.61 14.02
N ILE A 409 -12.39 5.63 13.22
CA ILE A 409 -13.43 4.68 13.64
C ILE A 409 -12.99 3.86 14.86
N LEU A 410 -11.76 3.36 14.87
CA LEU A 410 -11.22 2.63 16.01
C LEU A 410 -11.16 3.51 17.27
N SER A 411 -10.91 4.82 17.14
CA SER A 411 -10.94 5.72 18.29
C SER A 411 -12.32 5.85 18.94
N LEU A 412 -13.39 5.72 18.15
CA LEU A 412 -14.77 5.72 18.65
C LEU A 412 -15.11 4.46 19.45
N SER A 413 -14.41 3.34 19.18
CA SER A 413 -14.64 2.08 19.90
C SER A 413 -14.35 2.20 21.41
N GLY A 414 -13.47 3.11 21.81
CA GLY A 414 -13.14 3.37 23.22
C GLY A 414 -14.18 4.21 23.97
N LEU A 415 -15.15 4.80 23.28
CA LEU A 415 -16.23 5.58 23.90
C LEU A 415 -17.45 4.69 24.22
N PRO A 416 -18.13 4.90 25.37
CA PRO A 416 -19.41 4.26 25.67
C PRO A 416 -20.45 4.52 24.56
N GLU A 417 -21.33 3.55 24.30
CA GLU A 417 -22.31 3.61 23.21
C GLU A 417 -23.18 4.86 23.27
N ASP A 418 -23.67 5.25 24.45
CA ASP A 418 -24.52 6.45 24.62
C ASP A 418 -23.80 7.74 24.22
N ARG A 419 -22.51 7.88 24.58
CA ARG A 419 -21.71 9.05 24.24
C ARG A 419 -21.35 9.08 22.76
N ARG A 420 -21.11 7.90 22.17
CA ARG A 420 -20.85 7.74 20.74
C ARG A 420 -22.09 8.14 19.94
N ALA A 421 -23.28 7.67 20.34
CA ALA A 421 -24.53 8.00 19.67
C ALA A 421 -24.85 9.50 19.73
N VAL A 422 -24.69 10.13 20.89
CA VAL A 422 -24.89 11.59 21.05
C VAL A 422 -23.89 12.38 20.19
N MET A 423 -22.61 12.01 20.23
CA MET A 423 -21.58 12.67 19.42
C MET A 423 -21.89 12.56 17.92
N LEU A 424 -22.21 11.35 17.44
CA LEU A 424 -22.58 11.12 16.04
C LEU A 424 -23.85 11.90 15.64
N GLY A 425 -24.85 11.96 16.51
CA GLY A 425 -26.09 12.72 16.28
C GLY A 425 -25.85 14.24 16.12
N GLN A 426 -25.03 14.84 16.99
CA GLN A 426 -24.67 16.26 16.89
C GLN A 426 -23.93 16.59 15.57
N PHE A 427 -23.06 15.69 15.12
CA PHE A 427 -22.38 15.83 13.84
C PHE A 427 -23.32 15.66 12.65
N ASP A 428 -24.30 14.75 12.72
CA ASP A 428 -25.31 14.57 11.67
C ASP A 428 -26.19 15.81 11.48
N GLU A 429 -26.52 16.52 12.56
CA GLU A 429 -27.26 17.79 12.51
C GLU A 429 -26.43 18.92 11.89
N GLN A 430 -25.14 19.06 12.25
CA GLN A 430 -24.26 20.09 11.71
C GLN A 430 -23.80 19.82 10.26
N SER A 431 -23.66 18.56 9.88
CA SER A 431 -23.16 18.16 8.55
C SER A 431 -24.20 18.25 7.43
N GLY A 432 -25.49 18.40 7.76
CA GLY A 432 -26.58 18.52 6.79
C GLY A 432 -26.37 19.64 5.77
N ALA A 433 -25.89 20.81 6.21
CA ALA A 433 -25.65 21.97 5.36
C ALA A 433 -24.41 21.80 4.44
N MET A 434 -23.37 21.11 4.90
CA MET A 434 -22.12 20.91 4.15
C MET A 434 -22.25 19.81 3.09
N ALA A 435 -23.01 18.74 3.39
CA ALA A 435 -23.24 17.63 2.48
C ALA A 435 -24.08 18.02 1.25
N GLU A 436 -25.04 18.95 1.40
CA GLU A 436 -25.80 19.52 0.28
C GLU A 436 -24.92 20.36 -0.66
N MET A 437 -23.98 21.15 -0.12
CA MET A 437 -23.03 21.91 -0.94
C MET A 437 -22.14 20.98 -1.79
N VAL A 438 -21.58 19.92 -1.20
CA VAL A 438 -20.70 18.97 -1.92
C VAL A 438 -21.46 18.14 -2.96
N LYS A 439 -22.74 17.82 -2.74
CA LYS A 439 -23.58 17.11 -3.73
C LYS A 439 -23.98 17.99 -4.92
N SER A 440 -23.99 19.31 -4.76
CA SER A 440 -24.44 20.25 -5.79
C SER A 440 -23.38 20.56 -6.87
N GLU A 441 -22.10 20.31 -6.58
CA GLU A 441 -21.02 20.44 -7.55
C GLU A 441 -20.78 19.10 -8.27
N LEU A 442 -20.82 19.11 -9.60
CA LEU A 442 -20.39 17.96 -10.40
C LEU A 442 -18.91 17.65 -10.08
N PRO A 443 -18.55 16.39 -9.81
CA PRO A 443 -17.17 16.05 -9.50
C PRO A 443 -16.28 16.37 -10.70
N ASP A 444 -15.36 17.31 -10.53
CA ASP A 444 -14.30 17.56 -11.51
C ASP A 444 -13.44 16.29 -11.62
N SER A 445 -13.49 15.65 -12.79
CA SER A 445 -12.82 14.38 -13.04
C SER A 445 -11.30 14.46 -12.81
N GLU A 446 -10.67 15.62 -13.01
CA GLU A 446 -9.24 15.79 -12.73
C GLU A 446 -8.97 15.84 -11.23
N LYS A 447 -9.79 16.56 -10.47
CA LYS A 447 -9.69 16.61 -9.00
C LYS A 447 -9.95 15.27 -8.36
N VAL A 448 -10.89 14.48 -8.87
CA VAL A 448 -11.14 13.11 -8.37
C VAL A 448 -9.88 12.26 -8.55
N ARG A 449 -9.25 12.33 -9.72
CA ARG A 449 -8.02 11.58 -10.02
C ARG A 449 -6.84 12.03 -9.17
N GLU A 450 -6.64 13.34 -9.01
CA GLU A 450 -5.62 13.88 -8.11
C GLU A 450 -5.84 13.40 -6.68
N ASN A 451 -7.08 13.43 -6.20
CA ASN A 451 -7.43 12.94 -4.86
C ASN A 451 -7.19 11.43 -4.71
N THR A 452 -7.48 10.62 -5.74
CA THR A 452 -7.19 9.18 -5.73
C THR A 452 -5.70 8.91 -5.54
N VAL A 453 -4.85 9.58 -6.33
CA VAL A 453 -3.39 9.44 -6.23
C VAL A 453 -2.88 9.95 -4.89
N ASN A 454 -3.31 11.14 -4.47
CA ASN A 454 -2.88 11.76 -3.22
C ASN A 454 -3.21 10.86 -2.02
N LYS A 455 -4.46 10.38 -1.91
CA LYS A 455 -4.87 9.48 -0.82
C LYS A 455 -4.10 8.17 -0.82
N PHE A 456 -3.82 7.60 -2.00
CA PHE A 456 -3.03 6.38 -2.09
C PHE A 456 -1.60 6.62 -1.60
N VAL A 457 -0.93 7.69 -2.06
CA VAL A 457 0.41 8.05 -1.59
C VAL A 457 0.42 8.32 -0.09
N GLN A 458 -0.58 9.03 0.44
CA GLN A 458 -0.76 9.26 1.87
C GLN A 458 -0.80 7.95 2.65
N ASN A 459 -1.57 6.97 2.21
CA ASN A 459 -1.62 5.66 2.85
C ASN A 459 -0.25 4.96 2.88
N LEU A 460 0.58 5.12 1.84
CA LEU A 460 1.86 4.41 1.72
C LEU A 460 2.94 4.87 2.70
N TYR A 461 2.95 6.15 3.09
CA TYR A 461 3.95 6.67 4.03
C TYR A 461 3.44 6.82 5.48
N ARG A 462 2.16 6.51 5.72
CA ARG A 462 1.64 6.32 7.09
C ARG A 462 2.42 5.23 7.80
#